data_AF-A0A1E3WD46-F1
#
_entry.id   AF-A0A1E3WD46-F1
#
_cell.length_a   1.000
_cell.length_b   1.000
_cell.length_c   1.000
_cell.angle_alpha   90.00
_cell.angle_beta   90.00
_cell.angle_gamma   90.00
#
_symmetry.space_group_name_H-M   'P 1'
#
loop_
_entity.id
_entity.type
_entity.pdbx_description
1 polymer ?
#
loop_
_entity_poly.entity_id
_entity_poly.type
_entity_poly.pdbx_seq_one_letter_code
_entity_poly.pdbx_strand_id
1 'polypeptide(L)' 'MRTKHPMLTYTEHDNAQAVEISLSGRVSTEEFDRVAQKLEAFIARHGRVRVLEEVKDFEGMDAAACGTTSSSASGI' A
#
# COMPACT_ATOMS: atom_id res chain seq x y z
N MET A 1 22.22 11.35 11.95
CA MET A 1 20.89 10.72 11.74
C MET A 1 20.87 10.09 10.36
N ARG A 2 20.58 8.79 10.23
CA ARG A 2 20.28 8.19 8.91
C ARG A 2 18.82 8.49 8.59
N THR A 3 18.57 9.16 7.47
CA THR A 3 17.22 9.39 6.95
C THR A 3 16.66 8.04 6.48
N LYS A 4 15.59 7.55 7.14
CA LYS A 4 14.85 6.38 6.66
C LYS A 4 14.21 6.78 5.33
N HIS A 5 14.66 6.17 4.23
CA HIS A 5 13.98 6.36 2.95
C HIS A 5 12.61 5.67 3.04
N PRO A 6 11.53 6.30 2.57
CA PRO A 6 10.22 5.65 2.55
C PRO A 6 10.29 4.43 1.63
N MET A 7 9.85 3.28 2.15
CA MET A 7 9.85 2.00 1.44
C MET A 7 8.60 1.86 0.57
N LEU A 8 7.62 2.75 0.75
CA LEU A 8 6.37 2.84 0.01
C LEU A 8 6.08 4.31 -0.33
N THR A 9 5.87 4.61 -1.61
CA THR A 9 5.51 5.94 -2.10
C THR A 9 4.18 5.91 -2.85
N TYR A 10 3.51 7.06 -2.87
CA TYR A 10 2.18 7.22 -3.47
C TYR A 10 2.09 8.57 -4.18
N THR A 11 1.72 8.54 -5.46
CA THR A 11 1.57 9.73 -6.31
C THR A 11 0.22 9.68 -7.02
N GLU A 12 -0.53 10.78 -6.97
CA GLU A 12 -1.81 10.91 -7.68
C GLU A 12 -1.61 11.57 -9.05
N HIS A 13 -2.31 11.02 -10.05
CA HIS A 13 -2.43 11.59 -11.38
C HIS A 13 -3.93 11.84 -11.67
N ASP A 14 -4.44 12.96 -11.13
CA ASP A 14 -5.87 13.32 -11.22
C ASP A 14 -6.39 13.40 -12.66
N ASN A 15 -5.59 13.94 -13.58
CA ASN A 15 -5.93 14.06 -15.00
C ASN A 15 -6.15 12.69 -15.69
N ALA A 16 -5.53 11.63 -15.17
CA ALA A 16 -5.60 10.28 -15.70
C ALA A 16 -6.49 9.35 -14.85
N GLN A 17 -7.05 9.87 -13.74
CA GLN A 17 -7.69 9.08 -12.69
C GLN A 17 -6.84 7.88 -12.29
N ALA A 18 -5.54 8.11 -12.14
CA ALA A 18 -4.56 7.08 -11.90
C ALA A 18 -3.74 7.39 -10.65
N VAL A 19 -3.26 6.34 -10.01
CA VAL A 19 -2.30 6.42 -8.91
C VAL A 19 -1.08 5.59 -9.25
N GLU A 20 0.08 6.06 -8.84
CA GLU A 20 1.34 5.32 -8.87
C GLU A 20 1.75 4.97 -7.44
N ILE A 21 2.00 3.69 -7.20
CA ILE A 21 2.47 3.16 -5.93
C ILE A 21 3.82 2.49 -6.19
N SER A 22 4.88 2.99 -5.58
CA SER A 22 6.20 2.35 -5.69
C SER A 22 6.58 1.74 -4.35
N LEU A 23 7.01 0.48 -4.38
CA LEU A 23 7.37 -0.27 -3.18
C LEU A 23 8.74 -0.93 -3.31
N SER A 24 9.52 -0.85 -2.24
CA SER A 24 10.88 -1.38 -2.18
C SER A 24 11.28 -1.87 -0.80
N GLY A 25 12.26 -2.78 -0.74
CA GLY A 25 12.77 -3.33 0.50
C GLY A 25 11.68 -4.01 1.33
N ARG A 26 11.61 -3.67 2.63
CA ARG A 26 10.62 -4.20 3.57
C ARG A 26 9.58 -3.14 3.93
N VAL A 27 8.34 -3.37 3.53
CA VAL A 27 7.22 -2.49 3.82
C VAL A 27 6.64 -2.80 5.21
N SER A 28 6.62 -1.80 6.09
CA SER A 28 5.98 -1.92 7.40
C SER A 28 4.46 -1.74 7.30
N THR A 29 3.75 -2.26 8.31
CA THR A 29 2.29 -2.11 8.40
C THR A 29 1.86 -0.64 8.41
N GLU A 30 2.59 0.24 9.10
CA GLU A 30 2.27 1.67 9.18
C GLU A 30 2.52 2.40 7.86
N GLU A 31 3.50 1.95 7.06
CA GLU A 31 3.71 2.47 5.70
C GLU A 31 2.55 2.05 4.80
N PHE A 32 2.16 0.79 4.85
CA PHE A 32 1.02 0.25 4.11
C PHE A 32 -0.29 0.98 4.47
N ASP A 33 -0.67 1.05 5.75
CA ASP A 33 -1.92 1.66 6.21
C ASP A 33 -2.07 3.11 5.75
N ARG A 34 -0.97 3.89 5.78
CA ARG A 34 -0.98 5.29 5.32
C ARG A 34 -1.23 5.42 3.83
N VAL A 35 -0.75 4.49 3.01
CA VAL A 35 -0.98 4.51 1.56
C VAL A 35 -2.35 3.94 1.23
N ALA A 36 -2.80 2.90 1.94
CA ALA A 36 -4.15 2.36 1.81
C ALA A 36 -5.20 3.44 2.05
N GLN A 37 -5.07 4.23 3.13
CA GLN A 37 -5.99 5.34 3.42
C GLN A 37 -6.04 6.40 2.32
N LYS A 38 -4.89 6.71 1.69
CA LYS A 38 -4.84 7.65 0.56
C LYS A 38 -5.54 7.09 -0.68
N LEU A 39 -5.29 5.83 -1.00
CA LEU A 39 -5.92 5.14 -2.11
C LEU A 39 -7.44 5.06 -1.93
N GLU A 40 -7.92 4.72 -0.73
CA GLU A 40 -9.34 4.71 -0.40
C GLU A 40 -9.99 6.08 -0.60
N ALA A 41 -9.35 7.15 -0.13
CA ALA A 41 -9.84 8.52 -0.33
C ALA A 41 -9.89 8.91 -1.83
N PHE A 42 -8.89 8.49 -2.60
CA PHE A 42 -8.83 8.75 -4.04
C PHE A 42 -9.92 7.98 -4.81
N ILE A 43 -10.16 6.71 -4.44
CA ILE A 43 -11.27 5.91 -4.96
C ILE A 43 -12.61 6.57 -4.62
N ALA A 44 -12.80 7.01 -3.37
CA ALA A 44 -14.03 7.68 -2.96
C ALA A 44 -14.29 8.98 -3.75
N ARG A 45 -13.22 9.72 -4.13
CA ARG A 45 -13.31 10.95 -4.92
C ARG A 45 -13.65 10.70 -6.38
N HIS A 46 -13.07 9.66 -7.01
CA HIS A 46 -13.14 9.45 -8.46
C HIS A 46 -14.05 8.28 -8.89
N GLY A 47 -14.51 7.46 -7.95
CA GLY A 47 -15.33 6.27 -8.16
C GLY A 47 -14.55 5.08 -8.74
N ARG A 48 -13.88 5.27 -9.87
CA ARG A 48 -13.01 4.27 -10.50
C ARG A 48 -11.65 4.87 -10.78
N VAL A 49 -10.60 4.14 -10.43
CA VAL A 49 -9.22 4.59 -10.57
C VAL A 49 -8.37 3.50 -11.20
N ARG A 50 -7.26 3.88 -11.83
CA ARG A 50 -6.25 2.99 -12.37
C ARG A 50 -5.06 2.97 -11.41
N VAL A 51 -4.52 1.80 -11.12
CA VAL A 51 -3.35 1.68 -10.24
C VAL A 51 -2.18 1.19 -11.08
N LEU A 52 -1.06 1.89 -11.00
CA LEU A 52 0.24 1.42 -11.46
C LEU A 52 1.08 1.08 -10.23
N GLU A 53 1.47 -0.18 -10.10
CA GLU A 53 2.36 -0.63 -9.04
C GLU A 53 3.76 -0.86 -9.60
N GLU A 54 4.75 -0.18 -9.03
CA GLU A 54 6.16 -0.36 -9.32
C GLU A 54 6.85 -1.07 -8.15
N VAL A 55 7.30 -2.31 -8.38
CA VAL A 55 7.96 -3.14 -7.37
C VAL A 55 9.46 -3.19 -7.63
N LYS A 56 10.29 -2.70 -6.69
CA LYS A 56 11.76 -2.67 -6.80
C LYS A 56 12.39 -3.33 -5.58
N ASP A 57 13.22 -4.35 -5.75
CA ASP A 57 13.96 -4.97 -4.63
C ASP A 57 13.07 -5.31 -3.43
N PHE A 58 11.87 -5.84 -3.68
CA PHE A 58 10.92 -6.17 -2.62
C PHE A 58 11.38 -7.41 -1.86
N GLU A 59 11.76 -7.21 -0.61
CA GLU A 59 12.24 -8.25 0.31
C GLU A 59 11.09 -8.86 1.14
N GLY A 60 9.89 -8.27 1.04
CA GLY A 60 8.69 -8.72 1.72
C GLY A 60 7.97 -7.59 2.45
N MET A 61 6.87 -7.96 3.09
CA MET A 61 6.11 -7.06 3.95
C MET A 61 5.85 -7.74 5.28
N ASP A 62 5.56 -6.94 6.31
CA ASP A 62 5.17 -7.51 7.60
C ASP A 62 3.90 -8.35 7.46
N ALA A 63 3.81 -9.47 8.20
CA ALA A 63 2.70 -10.41 8.07
C ALA A 63 1.33 -9.76 8.36
N ALA A 64 1.30 -8.79 9.26
CA ALA A 64 0.13 -7.97 9.53
C ALA A 64 -0.29 -7.13 8.31
N ALA A 65 0.68 -6.57 7.57
CA ALA A 65 0.43 -5.86 6.31
C ALA A 65 -0.08 -6.80 5.21
N CYS A 66 0.35 -8.07 5.20
CA CYS A 66 -0.12 -9.08 4.25
C CYS A 66 -1.55 -9.59 4.56
N GLY A 67 -2.09 -9.33 5.76
CA GLY A 67 -3.46 -9.69 6.13
C GLY A 67 -3.65 -11.11 6.68
N THR A 68 -2.60 -11.82 7.11
CA THR A 68 -2.76 -13.13 7.80
C THR A 68 -3.21 -12.93 9.24
N THR A 69 -4.45 -12.49 9.45
CA THR A 69 -5.17 -12.90 10.65
C THR A 69 -5.65 -14.32 10.37
N SER A 70 -5.06 -15.31 11.04
CA SER A 70 -5.68 -16.63 11.08
C SER A 70 -7.01 -16.46 11.80
N SER A 71 -8.09 -16.24 11.05
CA SER A 71 -9.40 -16.62 11.52
C SER A 71 -9.35 -18.13 11.67
N SER A 72 -8.98 -18.61 12.86
CA SER A 72 -9.37 -19.93 13.28
C SER A 72 -10.88 -19.91 13.27
N ALA A 73 -11.46 -20.44 12.20
CA ALA A 73 -12.82 -20.93 12.20
C ALA A 73 -12.92 -21.92 13.36
N SER A 74 -13.37 -21.43 14.52
CA SER A 74 -13.88 -22.30 15.57
C SER A 74 -15.24 -22.75 15.07
N GLY A 75 -15.21 -23.85 14.32
CA GLY A 75 -16.38 -24.68 14.15
C GLY A 75 -16.82 -25.23 15.50
N ILE A 76 -18.12 -25.52 15.53
CA ILE A 76 -18.93 -26.14 16.59
C ILE A 76 -19.43 -25.15 17.66
#